data_AF-A0A218W0E4-F1
#
_entry.id   AF-A0A218W0E4-F1
#
_cell.length_a   1.000
_cell.length_b   1.000
_cell.length_c   1.000
_cell.angle_alpha   90.00
_cell.angle_beta   90.00
_cell.angle_gamma   90.00
#
_symmetry.space_group_name_H-M   'P 1'
#
loop_
_entity.id
_entity.type
_entity.pdbx_description
1 polymer ?
#
loop_
_entity_poly.entity_id
_entity_poly.type
_entity_poly.pdbx_seq_one_letter_code
_entity_poly.pdbx_strand_id
1 'polypeptide(L)'
;MQECMDIFRESFTKNSQDTPPSAKKSKSVSSPEKPEKNSIEEALNELAKLESRIPQSLFVKAGKALLDPGSRRLFMWFKEESRMEWILQLDHL
;
A
#
# COMPACT_ATOMS: atom_id res chain seq x y z
N MET A 1 5.72 4.61 28.65
CA MET A 1 5.36 5.30 27.38
C MET A 1 6.59 5.73 26.57
N GLN A 2 7.65 6.24 27.20
CA GLN A 2 8.89 6.63 26.50
C GLN A 2 9.56 5.43 25.78
N GLU A 3 9.70 4.29 26.46
CA GLU A 3 10.28 3.06 25.89
C GLU A 3 9.59 2.58 24.61
N CYS A 4 8.26 2.76 24.49
CA CYS A 4 7.53 2.35 23.29
C CYS A 4 7.87 3.21 22.06
N MET A 5 8.14 4.49 22.28
CA MET A 5 8.55 5.40 21.19
C MET A 5 10.00 5.17 20.77
N ASP A 6 10.85 4.72 21.69
CA ASP A 6 12.25 4.46 21.41
C ASP A 6 12.42 3.16 20.61
N ILE A 7 11.65 2.11 20.95
CA ILE A 7 11.56 0.88 20.14
C ILE A 7 11.06 1.20 18.72
N PHE A 8 10.05 2.07 18.59
CA PHE A 8 9.50 2.46 17.31
C PHE A 8 10.55 3.19 16.44
N ARG A 9 11.33 4.12 17.01
CA ARG A 9 12.41 4.81 16.28
C ARG A 9 13.54 3.88 15.88
N GLU A 10 13.97 2.99 16.77
CA GLU A 10 15.06 2.05 16.51
C GLU A 10 14.74 1.08 15.36
N SER A 11 13.44 0.80 15.15
CA SER A 11 12.94 -0.01 14.03
C SER A 11 13.23 0.57 12.65
N PHE A 12 13.31 1.90 12.52
CA PHE A 12 13.53 2.60 11.25
C PHE A 12 15.00 2.86 10.95
N THR A 13 15.88 2.88 11.97
CA THR A 13 17.29 3.22 11.80
C THR A 13 18.20 2.00 11.57
N LYS A 14 17.73 0.79 11.85
CA LYS A 14 18.52 -0.45 11.73
C LYS A 14 18.34 -1.13 10.37
N ASN A 15 18.64 -0.47 9.25
CA ASN A 15 18.74 -1.11 7.92
C ASN A 15 19.59 -0.30 6.92
N SER A 16 20.76 0.22 7.32
CA SER A 16 21.65 0.96 6.40
C SER A 16 23.07 0.42 6.30
N GLN A 17 23.31 -0.82 6.71
CA GLN A 17 24.58 -1.50 6.42
C GLN A 17 24.35 -2.99 6.16
N ASP A 18 24.21 -3.36 4.90
CA ASP A 18 24.71 -4.65 4.43
C ASP A 18 25.05 -4.51 2.94
N THR A 19 26.32 -4.23 2.68
CA THR A 19 26.94 -4.35 1.35
C THR A 19 26.84 -5.81 0.91
N PRO A 20 26.26 -6.15 -0.25
CA PRO A 20 26.32 -7.53 -0.72
C PRO A 20 27.71 -7.81 -1.32
N PRO A 21 28.36 -8.93 -0.97
CA PRO A 21 29.54 -9.38 -1.70
C PRO A 21 29.12 -9.85 -3.10
N SER A 22 29.97 -9.51 -4.06
CA SER A 22 29.88 -9.89 -5.46
C SER A 22 29.75 -11.41 -5.66
N ALA A 23 29.03 -11.77 -6.73
CA ALA A 23 29.00 -13.04 -7.46
C ALA A 23 28.03 -14.15 -6.99
N LYS A 24 26.91 -14.28 -7.73
CA LYS A 24 26.60 -15.43 -8.62
C LYS A 24 25.25 -15.20 -9.31
N LYS A 25 25.26 -15.04 -10.64
CA LYS A 25 24.04 -15.00 -11.48
C LYS A 25 23.43 -16.39 -11.53
N SER A 26 22.54 -16.69 -10.60
CA SER A 26 21.58 -17.77 -10.74
C SER A 26 20.43 -17.28 -11.61
N LYS A 27 20.10 -18.05 -12.65
CA LYS A 27 18.96 -17.80 -13.54
C LYS A 27 17.67 -17.98 -12.74
N SER A 28 17.21 -16.90 -12.10
CA SER A 28 15.94 -16.89 -11.39
C SER A 28 14.81 -16.92 -12.41
N VAL A 29 14.04 -18.01 -12.38
CA VAL A 29 12.68 -18.02 -12.95
C VAL A 29 11.91 -16.96 -12.17
N SER A 30 11.57 -15.86 -12.84
CA SER A 30 10.77 -14.80 -12.25
C SER A 30 9.37 -15.34 -11.99
N SER A 31 9.10 -15.79 -10.76
CA SER A 31 7.74 -15.80 -10.25
C SER A 31 7.16 -14.39 -10.43
N PRO A 32 5.86 -14.23 -10.70
CA PRO A 32 5.24 -12.91 -10.64
C PRO A 32 5.56 -12.33 -9.27
N GLU A 33 6.29 -11.22 -9.26
CA GLU A 33 6.67 -10.54 -8.04
C GLU A 33 5.37 -10.16 -7.34
N LYS A 34 5.11 -10.73 -6.16
CA LYS A 34 3.94 -10.31 -5.38
C LYS A 34 4.09 -8.80 -5.20
N PRO A 35 3.03 -8.01 -5.45
CA PRO A 35 3.13 -6.58 -5.31
C PRO A 35 3.63 -6.25 -3.90
N GLU A 36 4.57 -5.32 -3.83
CA GLU A 36 5.13 -4.87 -2.56
C GLU A 36 3.99 -4.41 -1.64
N LYS A 37 4.07 -4.75 -0.35
CA LYS A 37 3.01 -4.43 0.61
C LYS A 37 2.79 -2.92 0.69
N ASN A 38 1.55 -2.48 0.53
CA ASN A 38 1.12 -1.08 0.43
C ASN A 38 1.65 -0.34 -0.81
N SER A 39 2.03 -1.07 -1.86
CA SER A 39 2.34 -0.48 -3.16
C SER A 39 1.08 0.11 -3.81
N ILE A 40 1.31 1.02 -4.76
CA ILE A 40 0.23 1.56 -5.59
C ILE A 40 -0.53 0.46 -6.33
N GLU A 41 0.20 -0.55 -6.84
CA GLU A 41 -0.40 -1.63 -7.62
C GLU A 41 -1.25 -2.56 -6.76
N GLU A 42 -0.81 -2.88 -5.54
CA GLU A 42 -1.65 -3.60 -4.58
C GLU A 42 -2.94 -2.84 -4.27
N ALA A 43 -2.83 -1.54 -3.98
CA ALA A 43 -3.99 -0.72 -3.64
C ALA A 43 -4.98 -0.58 -4.82
N LEU A 44 -4.48 -0.43 -6.05
CA LEU A 44 -5.33 -0.40 -7.24
C LEU A 44 -6.00 -1.75 -7.52
N ASN A 45 -5.31 -2.87 -7.29
CA ASN A 45 -5.91 -4.20 -7.40
C ASN A 45 -7.03 -4.43 -6.38
N GLU A 46 -6.84 -3.95 -5.15
CA GLU A 46 -7.90 -4.00 -4.12
C GLU A 46 -9.06 -3.06 -4.44
N LEU A 47 -8.80 -1.89 -5.04
CA LEU A 47 -9.85 -0.99 -5.52
C LEU A 47 -10.64 -1.60 -6.67
N ALA A 48 -9.99 -2.31 -7.60
CA ALA A 48 -10.64 -2.98 -8.73
C ALA A 48 -11.70 -4.02 -8.29
N LYS A 49 -11.52 -4.66 -7.12
CA LYS A 49 -12.51 -5.57 -6.53
C LYS A 49 -13.83 -4.88 -6.19
N LEU A 50 -13.80 -3.56 -6.00
CA LEU A 50 -14.95 -2.74 -5.63
C LEU A 50 -15.61 -2.06 -6.83
N GLU A 51 -15.02 -2.15 -8.04
CA GLU A 51 -15.47 -1.42 -9.25
C GLU A 51 -16.95 -1.67 -9.58
N SER A 52 -17.44 -2.90 -9.40
CA SER A 52 -18.84 -3.25 -9.66
C SER A 52 -19.84 -2.74 -8.61
N ARG A 53 -19.35 -2.29 -7.45
CA ARG A 53 -20.15 -1.86 -6.31
C ARG A 53 -20.20 -0.35 -6.13
N ILE A 54 -19.37 0.39 -6.87
CA ILE A 54 -19.31 1.86 -6.78
C ILE A 54 -19.54 2.49 -8.16
N PRO A 55 -20.12 3.71 -8.21
CA PRO A 55 -20.13 4.51 -9.42
C PRO A 55 -18.73 4.70 -10.01
N GLN A 56 -18.61 4.68 -11.33
CA GLN A 56 -17.33 4.87 -12.05
C GLN A 56 -16.64 6.19 -11.68
N SER A 57 -17.41 7.26 -11.41
CA SER A 57 -16.87 8.55 -10.95
C SER A 57 -16.10 8.40 -9.64
N LEU A 58 -16.63 7.63 -8.68
CA LEU A 58 -15.99 7.37 -7.40
C LEU A 58 -14.79 6.43 -7.54
N PHE A 59 -14.86 5.46 -8.46
CA PHE A 59 -13.71 4.61 -8.79
C PHE A 59 -12.51 5.44 -9.26
N VAL A 60 -12.73 6.39 -10.18
CA VAL A 60 -11.67 7.28 -10.67
C VAL A 60 -11.17 8.22 -9.56
N LYS A 61 -12.06 8.79 -8.74
CA LYS A 61 -11.67 9.64 -7.59
C LYS A 61 -10.80 8.86 -6.60
N ALA A 62 -11.21 7.65 -6.23
CA ALA A 62 -10.46 6.77 -5.33
C ALA A 62 -9.08 6.42 -5.92
N GLY A 63 -9.01 6.07 -7.21
CA GLY A 63 -7.74 5.79 -7.89
C GLY A 63 -6.77 6.98 -7.82
N LYS A 64 -7.27 8.21 -8.00
CA LYS A 64 -6.46 9.43 -7.83
C LYS A 64 -6.01 9.64 -6.38
N ALA A 65 -6.88 9.39 -5.41
CA ALA A 65 -6.54 9.51 -3.99
C ALA A 65 -5.44 8.51 -3.57
N LEU A 66 -5.41 7.30 -4.14
CA LEU A 66 -4.38 6.29 -3.87
C LEU A 66 -2.98 6.65 -4.42
N LEU A 67 -2.86 7.71 -5.23
CA LEU A 67 -1.57 8.28 -5.60
C LEU A 67 -0.87 8.90 -4.39
N ASP A 68 -1.64 9.44 -3.43
CA ASP A 68 -1.10 9.91 -2.16
C ASP A 68 -0.69 8.73 -1.27
N PRO A 69 0.57 8.66 -0.82
CA PRO A 69 1.04 7.55 0.03
C PRO A 69 0.28 7.41 1.35
N GLY A 70 -0.22 8.52 1.92
CA GLY A 70 -0.97 8.54 3.16
C GLY A 70 -2.37 7.93 2.98
N SER A 71 -3.12 8.43 2.00
CA SER A 71 -4.42 7.87 1.61
C SER A 71 -4.31 6.40 1.21
N ARG A 72 -3.26 6.02 0.47
CA ARG A 72 -3.01 4.63 0.09
C ARG A 72 -2.81 3.72 1.30
N ARG A 73 -1.96 4.13 2.24
CA ARG A 73 -1.72 3.36 3.47
C ARG A 73 -3.00 3.20 4.29
N LEU A 74 -3.79 4.26 4.38
CA LEU A 74 -5.06 4.25 5.11
C LEU A 74 -6.07 3.29 4.44
N PHE A 75 -6.21 3.35 3.13
CA PHE A 75 -7.05 2.44 2.35
C PHE A 75 -6.65 0.96 2.55
N MET A 76 -5.36 0.67 2.56
CA MET A 76 -4.86 -0.69 2.80
C MET A 76 -5.06 -1.19 4.22
N TRP A 77 -5.07 -0.30 5.21
CA TRP A 77 -5.40 -0.65 6.59
C TRP A 77 -6.87 -1.08 6.74
N PHE A 78 -7.78 -0.45 6.00
CA PHE A 78 -9.21 -0.69 6.13
C PHE A 78 -9.65 -2.08 5.65
N LYS A 79 -10.69 -2.61 6.31
CA LYS A 79 -11.46 -3.74 5.80
C LYS A 79 -12.34 -3.29 4.63
N GLU A 80 -12.82 -4.24 3.83
CA GLU A 80 -13.60 -3.97 2.61
C GLU A 80 -14.79 -3.02 2.83
N GLU A 81 -15.59 -3.23 3.88
CA GLU A 81 -16.74 -2.36 4.22
C GLU A 81 -16.30 -0.92 4.52
N SER A 82 -15.23 -0.77 5.30
CA SER A 82 -14.67 0.55 5.63
C SER A 82 -13.98 1.21 4.42
N ARG A 83 -13.44 0.43 3.48
CA ARG A 83 -12.92 0.95 2.20
C ARG A 83 -14.03 1.54 1.36
N MET A 84 -15.17 0.86 1.29
CA MET A 84 -16.36 1.36 0.59
C MET A 84 -16.86 2.67 1.20
N GLU A 85 -16.99 2.72 2.53
CA GLU A 85 -17.39 3.95 3.23
C GLU A 85 -16.40 5.10 2.98
N TRP A 86 -15.10 4.81 3.04
CA TRP A 86 -14.05 5.78 2.72
C TRP A 86 -14.17 6.31 1.27
N ILE A 87 -14.44 5.44 0.29
CA ILE A 87 -14.64 5.85 -1.11
C ILE A 87 -15.88 6.74 -1.25
N LEU A 88 -16.99 6.41 -0.57
CA LEU A 88 -18.22 7.21 -0.62
C LEU A 88 -18.00 8.63 -0.04
N GLN A 89 -17.15 8.77 0.97
CA GLN A 89 -16.79 10.07 1.53
C GLN A 89 -15.97 10.94 0.57
N LEU A 90 -15.29 10.36 -0.42
CA LEU A 90 -14.58 11.12 -1.47
C LEU A 90 -15.53 11.89 -2.39
N ASP A 91 -16.84 11.65 -2.33
CA ASP A 91 -17.77 12.45 -3.14
C ASP A 91 -17.91 13.89 -2.63
N HIS A 92 -17.61 14.11 -1.35
CA HIS A 92 -17.73 15.39 -0.65
C HIS A 92 -16.44 16.21 -0.61
N LEU A 93 -15.36 15.71 -1.19
CA LEU A 93 -14.05 16.37 -1.36
C LEU A 93 -13.88 16.85 -2.80
#